data_AF-A0A8S9IRB2-F1
#
_entry.id   AF-A0A8S9IRB2-F1
#
_cell.length_a   1.000
_cell.length_b   1.000
_cell.length_c   1.000
_cell.angle_alpha   90.00
_cell.angle_beta   90.00
_cell.angle_gamma   90.00
#
_symmetry.space_group_name_H-M   'P 1'
#
loop_
_entity.id
_entity.type
_entity.pdbx_description
1 polymer ?
#
loop_
_entity_poly.entity_id
_entity_poly.type
_entity_poly.pdbx_seq_one_letter_code
_entity_poly.pdbx_strand_id
1 'polypeptide(L)'
;MGKGCYDSGITVLMGCPDSIKKKLPAPSRRQHQPKVVALLYEPLECNVYVKPSLREWKQPLICKSSFAAACGCPLAPGSQCGNSVFSFFPFRSQVSVVVAFVRSLEESDELSGDANRKCVRARRISSFLFGISFGVTNNGYPAVGSQDRMMSSGSCLDSHQNGLITACPWDPRIKGEFVHQTTFSIPLTHVKDFISDVKALVKIEPKSLCVLELNNGILMRYVTSSPAFLGKEERALDFDLTYYRSKDDPLTPRLYEDYIEEIEQMALLKYNALPHWGKNRNIAFDGVIKKYKNANLFLKVKERLDPSGLFSTEWTDQILGLKGNVTVVKQGCALEGLCICSEDSHCAPNKGYLCRPGKVYSAARVCTRVSA
;
A
#
# COMPACT_ATOMS: atom_id res chain seq x y z
N MET A 1 24.10 -14.35 48.42
CA MET A 1 24.28 -13.08 49.15
C MET A 1 25.23 -12.23 48.33
N GLY A 2 24.85 -11.20 47.58
CA GLY A 2 23.83 -10.19 47.81
C GLY A 2 24.55 -8.84 47.70
N LYS A 3 24.31 -8.11 46.59
CA LYS A 3 24.27 -6.64 46.49
C LYS A 3 23.84 -6.31 45.06
N GLY A 4 22.61 -5.79 44.95
CA GLY A 4 21.97 -5.45 43.70
C GLY A 4 22.39 -4.08 43.18
N CYS A 5 22.29 -3.93 41.87
CA CYS A 5 22.11 -2.64 41.23
C CYS A 5 20.61 -2.45 40.98
N TYR A 6 20.07 -1.39 41.57
CA TYR A 6 18.80 -0.80 41.16
C TYR A 6 18.94 -0.28 39.74
N ASP A 7 17.98 -0.58 38.86
CA ASP A 7 17.90 0.07 37.56
C ASP A 7 16.44 0.45 37.24
N SER A 8 16.17 1.72 37.44
CA SER A 8 15.07 2.48 36.88
C SER A 8 15.24 2.56 35.36
N GLY A 9 14.33 1.92 34.60
CA GLY A 9 13.98 2.28 33.22
C GLY A 9 15.11 2.59 32.22
N ILE A 10 15.19 1.74 31.18
CA ILE A 10 15.91 1.94 29.89
C ILE A 10 17.43 1.61 29.94
N THR A 11 17.85 0.54 29.24
CA THR A 11 18.80 0.54 28.09
C THR A 11 19.16 -0.90 27.62
N VAL A 12 19.08 -1.12 26.30
CA VAL A 12 19.75 -2.07 25.35
C VAL A 12 20.32 -3.42 25.82
N LEU A 13 20.02 -4.50 25.06
CA LEU A 13 20.97 -5.60 24.79
C LEU A 13 20.85 -6.10 23.34
N MET A 14 22.04 -6.19 22.72
CA MET A 14 22.35 -6.64 21.36
C MET A 14 22.19 -8.15 21.21
N GLY A 15 21.97 -8.62 19.97
CA GLY A 15 22.04 -10.04 19.60
C GLY A 15 22.40 -10.19 18.12
N CYS A 16 23.60 -10.73 17.89
CA CYS A 16 24.27 -10.92 16.60
C CYS A 16 23.89 -12.32 16.01
N PRO A 17 24.62 -12.89 15.03
CA PRO A 17 24.11 -13.41 13.76
C PRO A 17 23.96 -14.93 13.75
N ASP A 18 22.74 -15.46 13.71
CA ASP A 18 22.43 -16.80 13.15
C ASP A 18 20.95 -17.11 13.32
N SER A 19 20.17 -17.06 12.23
CA SER A 19 18.87 -17.73 12.14
C SER A 19 18.47 -17.96 10.68
N ILE A 20 19.37 -18.59 9.92
CA ILE A 20 19.11 -19.13 8.56
C ILE A 20 18.28 -20.45 8.62
N LYS A 21 17.81 -20.91 9.78
CA LYS A 21 17.16 -22.23 9.92
C LYS A 21 15.85 -22.26 10.74
N LYS A 22 14.88 -21.38 10.53
CA LYS A 22 13.53 -21.58 11.11
C LYS A 22 12.43 -21.69 10.05
N LYS A 23 11.76 -22.85 10.07
CA LYS A 23 10.56 -23.20 9.30
C LYS A 23 9.39 -22.30 9.76
N LEU A 24 8.68 -21.68 8.81
CA LEU A 24 7.46 -20.92 9.11
C LEU A 24 6.38 -21.87 9.69
N PRO A 25 5.65 -21.49 10.75
CA PRO A 25 4.61 -22.34 11.32
C PRO A 25 3.39 -22.42 10.38
N ALA A 26 2.83 -23.62 10.23
CA ALA A 26 1.61 -23.85 9.47
C ALA A 26 0.37 -23.36 10.25
N PRO A 27 -0.64 -22.79 9.58
CA PRO A 27 -1.84 -22.29 10.25
C PRO A 27 -2.74 -23.42 10.78
N SER A 28 -3.41 -23.18 11.91
CA SER A 28 -4.26 -24.18 12.59
C SER A 28 -5.54 -24.51 11.81
N ARG A 29 -5.98 -25.77 11.92
CA ARG A 29 -6.93 -26.48 11.04
C ARG A 29 -8.42 -26.26 11.32
N ARG A 30 -8.85 -25.28 12.12
CA ARG A 30 -10.28 -25.10 12.44
C ARG A 30 -10.65 -23.63 12.54
N GLN A 31 -11.56 -23.15 11.68
CA GLN A 31 -12.79 -22.44 12.05
C GLN A 31 -13.49 -21.82 10.82
N HIS A 32 -14.71 -22.28 10.57
CA HIS A 32 -15.68 -21.68 9.66
C HIS A 32 -16.31 -20.45 10.33
N GLN A 33 -15.90 -19.24 9.95
CA GLN A 33 -16.69 -17.99 10.00
C GLN A 33 -15.86 -16.85 9.36
N PRO A 34 -16.47 -15.93 8.59
CA PRO A 34 -15.78 -14.74 8.10
C PRO A 34 -15.49 -13.81 9.28
N LYS A 35 -14.23 -13.74 9.71
CA LYS A 35 -13.80 -12.77 10.71
C LYS A 35 -13.61 -11.42 10.04
N VAL A 36 -14.46 -10.44 10.37
CA VAL A 36 -13.99 -9.05 10.50
C VAL A 36 -13.12 -9.04 11.75
N VAL A 37 -11.81 -9.17 11.58
CA VAL A 37 -10.86 -9.09 12.70
C VAL A 37 -10.72 -7.62 13.05
N ALA A 38 -11.38 -7.22 14.13
CA ALA A 38 -11.04 -5.99 14.82
C ALA A 38 -9.57 -6.06 15.27
N LEU A 39 -8.86 -4.93 15.14
CA LEU A 39 -7.46 -4.73 15.51
C LEU A 39 -7.17 -5.21 16.95
N LEU A 40 -6.61 -6.42 17.05
CA LEU A 40 -5.96 -6.98 18.24
C LEU A 40 -4.77 -7.85 17.75
N TYR A 41 -3.55 -7.34 17.92
CA TYR A 41 -2.26 -8.08 17.93
C TYR A 41 -2.39 -9.31 18.87
N GLU A 42 -1.93 -10.55 18.66
CA GLU A 42 -0.76 -11.22 18.03
C GLU A 42 -1.11 -12.70 17.71
N PRO A 43 -0.33 -13.50 16.92
CA PRO A 43 1.10 -13.34 16.58
C PRO A 43 1.43 -13.34 15.07
N LEU A 44 2.57 -12.72 14.76
CA LEU A 44 3.31 -12.75 13.49
C LEU A 44 2.79 -11.85 12.35
N GLU A 45 2.88 -10.52 12.52
CA GLU A 45 2.87 -9.60 11.36
C GLU A 45 3.99 -8.55 11.49
N CYS A 46 5.17 -8.90 10.98
CA CYS A 46 6.22 -7.94 10.69
C CYS A 46 5.78 -7.07 9.51
N ASN A 47 5.47 -5.80 9.75
CA ASN A 47 5.50 -4.78 8.70
C ASN A 47 6.94 -4.69 8.17
N VAL A 48 7.19 -5.24 6.98
CA VAL A 48 8.47 -5.09 6.28
C VAL A 48 8.49 -3.70 5.63
N TYR A 49 9.03 -2.72 6.35
CA TYR A 49 9.46 -1.47 5.75
C TYR A 49 10.74 -1.73 4.97
N VAL A 50 10.71 -1.57 3.65
CA VAL A 50 11.92 -1.62 2.82
C VAL A 50 12.60 -0.25 2.91
N LYS A 51 13.45 -0.07 3.93
CA LYS A 51 14.16 1.19 4.16
C LYS A 51 15.41 1.26 3.26
N PRO A 52 15.70 2.39 2.60
CA PRO A 52 16.58 2.42 1.45
C PRO A 52 17.96 3.03 1.78
N SER A 53 18.27 3.20 3.08
CA SER A 53 19.38 4.06 3.52
C SER A 53 20.12 3.64 4.80
N LEU A 54 20.06 2.36 5.22
CA LEU A 54 20.90 1.83 6.31
C LEU A 54 21.36 0.41 5.97
N ARG A 55 22.67 0.18 5.99
CA ARG A 55 23.33 -1.13 5.73
C ARG A 55 23.16 -2.16 6.86
N GLU A 56 22.32 -1.89 7.87
CA GLU A 56 22.05 -2.82 8.97
C GLU A 56 20.55 -2.83 9.30
N TRP A 57 19.97 -4.02 9.25
CA TRP A 57 18.60 -4.28 9.68
C TRP A 57 18.55 -4.31 11.22
N LYS A 58 18.32 -3.17 11.85
CA LYS A 58 17.78 -3.16 13.22
C LYS A 58 16.26 -3.27 13.12
N GLN A 59 15.69 -4.30 13.76
CA GLN A 59 14.26 -4.44 13.99
C GLN A 59 13.69 -3.09 14.46
N PRO A 60 12.73 -2.50 13.74
CA PRO A 60 12.05 -1.32 14.23
C PRO A 60 11.32 -1.62 15.54
N LEU A 61 11.31 -0.67 16.48
CA LEU A 61 10.51 -0.65 17.72
C LEU A 61 8.97 -0.75 17.50
N ILE A 62 8.52 -1.10 16.30
CA ILE A 62 7.13 -1.13 15.84
C ILE A 62 6.27 -2.15 16.62
N CYS A 63 6.88 -3.18 17.21
CA CYS A 63 6.15 -4.17 18.02
C CYS A 63 5.80 -3.70 19.44
N LYS A 64 5.99 -2.43 19.80
CA LYS A 64 5.67 -1.90 21.14
C LYS A 64 4.45 -0.98 21.19
N SER A 65 3.61 -0.94 20.16
CA SER A 65 2.32 -0.22 20.19
C SER A 65 1.14 -1.18 20.03
N SER A 66 0.78 -1.91 21.09
CA SER A 66 -0.48 -2.64 21.18
C SER A 66 -1.67 -1.67 21.29
N PHE A 67 -2.56 -1.74 20.30
CA PHE A 67 -3.88 -1.10 20.32
C PHE A 67 -4.93 -2.18 20.55
N ALA A 68 -5.89 -1.94 21.45
CA ALA A 68 -6.94 -2.89 21.75
C ALA A 68 -8.34 -2.28 21.59
N ALA A 69 -9.12 -2.82 20.66
CA ALA A 69 -10.55 -2.61 20.57
C ALA A 69 -11.25 -3.74 21.36
N ALA A 70 -11.57 -3.51 22.64
CA ALA A 70 -12.13 -4.55 23.52
C ALA A 70 -13.51 -4.23 24.10
N CYS A 71 -14.17 -3.17 23.64
CA CYS A 71 -15.42 -2.71 24.22
C CYS A 71 -16.63 -3.40 23.59
N GLY A 72 -16.96 -4.56 24.14
CA GLY A 72 -18.17 -5.33 23.81
C GLY A 72 -18.65 -6.25 24.93
N CYS A 73 -17.74 -6.68 25.83
CA CYS A 73 -18.04 -7.33 27.10
C CYS A 73 -17.01 -6.86 28.15
N PRO A 74 -17.41 -6.57 29.41
CA PRO A 74 -16.45 -6.25 30.46
C PRO A 74 -15.46 -7.41 30.63
N LEU A 75 -14.16 -7.13 30.50
CA LEU A 75 -13.08 -8.11 30.70
C LEU A 75 -13.04 -8.60 32.16
N ALA A 76 -13.63 -7.82 33.09
CA ALA A 76 -13.94 -8.19 34.47
C ALA A 76 -15.02 -7.23 35.04
N PRO A 77 -15.76 -7.60 36.10
CA PRO A 77 -16.67 -6.67 36.79
C PRO A 77 -15.92 -5.40 37.24
N GLY A 78 -16.38 -4.23 36.77
CA GLY A 78 -15.74 -2.94 37.08
C GLY A 78 -14.68 -2.47 36.08
N SER A 79 -14.37 -3.21 35.01
CA SER A 79 -13.47 -2.71 33.95
C SER A 79 -14.17 -1.60 33.15
N GLN A 80 -13.70 -0.35 33.28
CA GLN A 80 -14.12 0.74 32.42
C GLN A 80 -13.36 0.67 31.09
N CYS A 81 -14.08 0.88 29.98
CA CYS A 81 -13.45 1.03 28.68
C CYS A 81 -12.57 2.28 28.64
N GLY A 82 -11.39 2.17 28.05
CA GLY A 82 -10.56 3.33 27.77
C GLY A 82 -11.24 4.25 26.74
N ASN A 83 -10.80 5.51 26.71
CA ASN A 83 -11.34 6.55 25.82
C ASN A 83 -10.36 6.93 24.70
N SER A 84 -9.45 6.03 24.33
CA SER A 84 -8.53 6.26 23.20
C SER A 84 -9.30 6.36 21.88
N VAL A 85 -8.76 7.18 20.97
CA VAL A 85 -9.27 7.41 19.62
C VAL A 85 -8.13 7.27 18.65
N PHE A 86 -8.36 6.60 17.52
CA PHE A 86 -7.40 6.60 16.42
C PHE A 86 -7.77 7.68 15.39
N SER A 87 -7.34 8.91 15.64
CA SER A 87 -7.50 10.00 14.66
C SER A 87 -6.24 10.08 13.81
N PHE A 88 -6.17 9.29 12.73
CA PHE A 88 -4.99 9.21 11.88
C PHE A 88 -4.57 10.59 11.34
N PHE A 89 -3.34 11.04 11.64
CA PHE A 89 -2.90 12.42 11.35
C PHE A 89 -3.05 12.83 9.88
N PRO A 90 -2.62 12.02 8.88
CA PRO A 90 -2.84 12.35 7.47
C PRO A 90 -4.31 12.47 7.05
N PHE A 91 -5.26 11.92 7.84
CA PHE A 91 -6.70 12.05 7.57
C PHE A 91 -7.37 13.16 8.41
N ARG A 92 -6.59 14.11 8.93
CA ARG A 92 -7.10 15.31 9.60
C ARG A 92 -7.12 16.48 8.63
N SER A 93 -7.97 17.47 8.90
CA SER A 93 -7.88 18.76 8.23
C SER A 93 -6.52 19.41 8.51
N GLN A 94 -5.87 19.92 7.48
CA GLN A 94 -4.57 20.59 7.58
C GLN A 94 -4.67 22.01 7.01
N VAL A 95 -3.75 22.89 7.40
CA VAL A 95 -3.68 24.26 6.86
C VAL A 95 -3.42 24.17 5.35
N SER A 96 -4.33 24.70 4.54
CA SER A 96 -4.30 24.51 3.08
C SER A 96 -3.02 25.04 2.42
N VAL A 97 -2.47 26.14 2.93
CA VAL A 97 -1.17 26.69 2.46
C VAL A 97 -0.02 25.73 2.72
N VAL A 98 -0.03 25.03 3.87
CA VAL A 98 1.00 24.04 4.21
C VAL A 98 0.87 22.82 3.29
N VAL A 99 -0.35 22.34 3.05
CA VAL A 99 -0.61 21.23 2.11
C VAL A 99 -0.12 21.60 0.71
N ALA A 100 -0.46 22.79 0.22
CA ALA A 100 -0.04 23.29 -1.09
C ALA A 100 1.49 23.40 -1.24
N PHE A 101 2.17 23.83 -0.17
CA PHE A 101 3.62 23.88 -0.12
C PHE A 101 4.24 22.47 -0.17
N VAL A 102 3.75 21.54 0.66
CA VAL A 102 4.22 20.14 0.67
C VAL A 102 4.00 19.49 -0.69
N ARG A 103 2.85 19.71 -1.33
CA ARG A 103 2.56 19.20 -2.66
C ARG A 103 3.53 19.73 -3.71
N SER A 104 3.83 21.03 -3.68
CA SER A 104 4.79 21.65 -4.60
C SER A 104 6.22 21.12 -4.41
N LEU A 105 6.61 20.80 -3.17
CA LEU A 105 7.89 20.15 -2.90
C LEU A 105 7.94 18.71 -3.46
N GLU A 106 6.83 17.97 -3.37
CA GLU A 106 6.75 16.64 -3.97
C GLU A 106 6.89 16.72 -5.49
N GLU A 107 6.14 17.58 -6.16
CA GLU A 107 6.23 17.81 -7.61
C GLU A 107 7.65 18.20 -8.05
N SER A 108 8.35 19.04 -7.27
CA SER A 108 9.74 19.38 -7.55
C SER A 108 10.69 18.17 -7.43
N ASP A 109 10.44 17.27 -6.49
CA ASP A 109 11.24 16.05 -6.34
C ASP A 109 10.98 15.07 -7.50
N GLU A 110 9.74 14.91 -7.92
CA GLU A 110 9.36 14.08 -9.08
C GLU A 110 10.11 14.51 -10.36
N LEU A 111 10.21 15.81 -10.59
CA LEU A 111 10.90 16.38 -11.75
C LEU A 111 12.42 16.27 -11.65
N SER A 112 12.98 16.33 -10.44
CA SER A 112 14.43 16.45 -10.23
C SER A 112 15.24 15.24 -10.72
N GLY A 113 14.63 14.06 -10.77
CA GLY A 113 15.36 12.81 -11.05
C GLY A 113 16.22 12.30 -9.89
N ASP A 114 16.24 13.00 -8.75
CA ASP A 114 17.00 12.60 -7.56
C ASP A 114 16.07 12.40 -6.35
N ALA A 115 16.00 11.17 -5.88
CA ALA A 115 15.18 10.83 -4.72
C ALA A 115 15.77 11.25 -3.37
N ASN A 116 16.99 11.81 -3.28
CA ASN A 116 17.61 12.19 -2.01
C ASN A 116 16.70 13.03 -1.12
N ARG A 117 16.14 14.11 -1.69
CA ARG A 117 15.24 15.01 -0.98
C ARG A 117 13.96 14.29 -0.55
N LYS A 118 13.39 13.46 -1.44
CA LYS A 118 12.19 12.66 -1.16
C LYS A 118 12.44 11.65 -0.03
N CYS A 119 13.57 10.94 -0.03
CA CYS A 119 13.97 10.01 1.03
C CYS A 119 14.13 10.71 2.39
N VAL A 120 14.82 11.87 2.42
CA VAL A 120 15.01 12.64 3.66
C VAL A 120 13.67 13.12 4.21
N ARG A 121 12.77 13.61 3.34
CA ARG A 121 11.43 14.04 3.75
C ARG A 121 10.58 12.87 4.24
N ALA A 122 10.56 11.75 3.53
CA ALA A 122 9.83 10.54 3.91
C ALA A 122 10.27 10.03 5.30
N ARG A 123 11.58 10.05 5.58
CA ARG A 123 12.12 9.71 6.91
C ARG A 123 11.62 10.66 7.99
N ARG A 124 11.65 11.97 7.74
CA ARG A 124 11.16 12.98 8.71
C ARG A 124 9.68 12.83 8.98
N ILE A 125 8.86 12.66 7.94
CA ILE A 125 7.41 12.44 8.07
C ILE A 125 7.14 11.16 8.85
N SER A 126 7.81 10.05 8.53
CA SER A 126 7.67 8.81 9.27
C SER A 126 8.03 9.01 10.75
N SER A 127 9.18 9.61 11.05
CA SER A 127 9.59 9.90 12.44
C SER A 127 8.60 10.80 13.17
N PHE A 128 8.04 11.81 12.50
CA PHE A 128 7.01 12.67 13.07
C PHE A 128 5.73 11.87 13.37
N LEU A 129 5.23 11.10 12.41
CA LEU A 129 4.05 10.24 12.59
C LEU A 129 4.24 9.25 13.74
N PHE A 130 5.42 8.63 13.85
CA PHE A 130 5.77 7.79 15.00
C PHE A 130 5.77 8.58 16.32
N GLY A 131 6.35 9.77 16.34
CA GLY A 131 6.40 10.62 17.53
C GLY A 131 5.02 11.01 18.06
N ILE A 132 4.02 11.12 17.18
CA ILE A 132 2.62 11.39 17.55
C ILE A 132 1.75 10.13 17.61
N SER A 133 2.35 8.93 17.62
CA SER A 133 1.63 7.64 17.61
C SER A 133 0.57 7.54 16.51
N PHE A 134 0.90 8.07 15.32
CA PHE A 134 0.03 8.21 14.15
C PHE A 134 -1.29 8.96 14.41
N GLY A 135 -1.43 9.61 15.57
CA GLY A 135 -2.63 10.33 15.97
C GLY A 135 -3.56 9.56 16.92
N VAL A 136 -3.07 8.51 17.57
CA VAL A 136 -3.78 7.89 18.71
C VAL A 136 -3.78 8.83 19.92
N THR A 137 -4.92 8.95 20.59
CA THR A 137 -5.06 9.75 21.82
C THR A 137 -4.94 8.91 23.08
N ASN A 138 -4.68 9.56 24.21
CA ASN A 138 -4.63 8.95 25.54
C ASN A 138 -3.61 7.80 25.59
N ASN A 139 -2.33 8.16 25.40
CA ASN A 139 -1.15 7.30 25.20
C ASN A 139 -0.78 6.34 26.36
N GLY A 140 -1.74 5.93 27.19
CA GLY A 140 -1.55 4.79 28.09
C GLY A 140 -1.33 3.53 27.27
N TYR A 141 -0.48 2.63 27.76
CA TYR A 141 -0.19 1.36 27.11
C TYR A 141 -0.86 0.19 27.84
N PRO A 142 -1.68 -0.64 27.17
CA PRO A 142 -2.16 -0.48 25.79
C PRO A 142 -3.18 0.65 25.66
N ALA A 143 -3.25 1.25 24.47
CA ALA A 143 -4.30 2.23 24.17
C ALA A 143 -5.61 1.47 23.91
N VAL A 144 -6.59 1.67 24.79
CA VAL A 144 -7.89 0.99 24.77
C VAL A 144 -8.98 2.00 24.44
N GLY A 145 -9.82 1.66 23.47
CA GLY A 145 -10.95 2.49 23.05
C GLY A 145 -12.09 1.64 22.52
N SER A 146 -13.25 2.27 22.32
CA SER A 146 -14.36 1.61 21.65
C SER A 146 -13.99 1.30 20.19
N GLN A 147 -14.52 0.18 19.68
CA GLN A 147 -14.14 -0.34 18.38
C GLN A 147 -14.38 0.68 17.26
N ASP A 148 -15.52 1.37 17.29
CA ASP A 148 -15.85 2.47 16.38
C ASP A 148 -14.77 3.56 16.41
N ARG A 149 -14.31 3.99 17.58
CA ARG A 149 -13.32 5.07 17.72
C ARG A 149 -11.88 4.66 17.43
N MET A 150 -11.55 3.38 17.60
CA MET A 150 -10.21 2.84 17.32
C MET A 150 -10.05 2.39 15.87
N MET A 151 -11.15 2.07 15.18
CA MET A 151 -11.13 1.56 13.80
C MET A 151 -11.75 2.51 12.76
N SER A 152 -12.43 3.57 13.19
CA SER A 152 -12.71 4.72 12.33
C SER A 152 -11.49 5.63 12.26
N SER A 153 -11.21 6.20 11.09
CA SER A 153 -10.20 7.24 10.95
C SER A 153 -10.78 8.41 10.18
N GLY A 154 -10.45 9.62 10.62
CA GLY A 154 -10.65 10.85 9.86
C GLY A 154 -11.57 11.87 10.53
N SER A 155 -10.96 12.87 11.17
CA SER A 155 -11.65 14.10 11.58
C SER A 155 -11.55 15.19 10.51
N CYS A 156 -11.37 14.77 9.26
CA CYS A 156 -11.00 15.65 8.16
C CYS A 156 -12.07 16.69 7.85
N LEU A 157 -13.32 16.25 7.90
CA LEU A 157 -14.50 17.06 7.63
C LEU A 157 -15.12 17.64 8.90
N ASP A 158 -14.52 17.37 10.07
CA ASP A 158 -14.97 17.94 11.35
C ASP A 158 -14.52 19.40 11.51
N SER A 159 -13.66 19.90 10.62
CA SER A 159 -13.16 21.28 10.65
C SER A 159 -14.26 22.31 10.38
N HIS A 160 -14.15 23.47 11.04
CA HIS A 160 -15.05 24.60 10.78
C HIS A 160 -15.04 25.01 9.30
N GLN A 161 -16.19 25.44 8.79
CA GLN A 161 -16.30 26.08 7.48
C GLN A 161 -15.64 27.47 7.53
N ASN A 162 -14.33 27.49 7.34
CA ASN A 162 -13.47 28.67 7.48
C ASN A 162 -12.94 29.18 6.13
N GLY A 163 -13.70 28.96 5.05
CA GLY A 163 -13.27 29.39 3.71
C GLY A 163 -12.01 28.69 3.20
N LEU A 164 -11.81 27.41 3.52
CA LEU A 164 -10.64 26.60 3.14
C LEU A 164 -9.32 27.04 3.76
N ILE A 165 -9.31 27.77 4.87
CA ILE A 165 -8.08 27.99 5.66
C ILE A 165 -7.50 26.63 6.10
N THR A 166 -8.39 25.72 6.52
CA THR A 166 -8.07 24.30 6.73
C THR A 166 -8.93 23.47 5.79
N ALA A 167 -8.36 22.41 5.23
CA ALA A 167 -9.07 21.48 4.37
C ALA A 167 -8.50 20.07 4.50
N CYS A 168 -9.22 19.10 3.95
CA CYS A 168 -8.67 17.78 3.73
C CYS A 168 -7.48 17.84 2.78
N PRO A 169 -6.39 17.07 3.03
CA PRO A 169 -5.23 17.09 2.15
C PRO A 169 -5.56 16.76 0.70
N TRP A 170 -6.59 15.94 0.45
CA TRP A 170 -7.09 15.57 -0.88
C TRP A 170 -8.27 16.42 -1.38
N ASP A 171 -8.61 17.55 -0.72
CA ASP A 171 -9.71 18.40 -1.18
C ASP A 171 -9.40 18.97 -2.58
N PRO A 172 -10.27 18.76 -3.58
CA PRO A 172 -9.96 19.11 -4.97
C PRO A 172 -9.84 20.62 -5.20
N ARG A 173 -10.34 21.46 -4.28
CA ARG A 173 -10.32 22.92 -4.36
C ARG A 173 -8.99 23.54 -3.95
N ILE A 174 -8.09 22.76 -3.37
CA ILE A 174 -6.73 23.19 -3.01
C ILE A 174 -5.68 22.43 -3.82
N LYS A 175 -4.44 22.91 -3.77
CA LYS A 175 -3.28 22.18 -4.32
C LYS A 175 -2.87 21.05 -3.36
N GLY A 176 -3.72 20.03 -3.31
CA GLY A 176 -3.66 18.94 -2.35
C GLY A 176 -2.82 17.73 -2.77
N GLU A 177 -2.81 16.72 -1.90
CA GLU A 177 -2.39 15.37 -2.22
C GLU A 177 -3.21 14.83 -3.40
N PHE A 178 -2.51 14.31 -4.40
CA PHE A 178 -3.11 13.56 -5.50
C PHE A 178 -2.24 12.34 -5.75
N VAL A 179 -2.79 11.17 -5.42
CA VAL A 179 -2.06 9.91 -5.36
C VAL A 179 -2.84 8.83 -6.12
N HIS A 180 -2.12 7.81 -6.54
CA HIS A 180 -2.71 6.55 -6.96
C HIS A 180 -2.30 5.46 -5.96
N GLN A 181 -3.20 4.50 -5.75
CA GLN A 181 -2.91 3.33 -4.96
C GLN A 181 -3.13 2.09 -5.80
N THR A 182 -2.06 1.33 -6.01
CA THR A 182 -2.11 0.00 -6.60
C THR A 182 -2.11 -1.03 -5.48
N THR A 183 -3.00 -2.02 -5.56
CA THR A 183 -3.02 -3.12 -4.60
C THR A 183 -3.13 -4.46 -5.29
N PHE A 184 -2.26 -5.40 -4.94
CA PHE A 184 -2.34 -6.77 -5.44
C PHE A 184 -2.08 -7.77 -4.33
N SER A 185 -2.51 -9.01 -4.57
CA SER A 185 -2.47 -10.08 -3.59
C SER A 185 -1.60 -11.21 -4.09
N ILE A 186 -0.51 -11.48 -3.35
CA ILE A 186 0.42 -12.57 -3.66
C ILE A 186 0.04 -13.78 -2.79
N PRO A 187 -0.17 -14.98 -3.38
CA PRO A 187 -0.36 -16.20 -2.61
C PRO A 187 0.78 -16.41 -1.61
N LEU A 188 0.48 -16.87 -0.39
CA LEU A 188 1.50 -17.01 0.66
C LEU A 188 2.69 -17.91 0.25
N THR A 189 2.46 -18.84 -0.67
CA THR A 189 3.48 -19.72 -1.27
C THR A 189 4.56 -18.96 -2.04
N HIS A 190 4.25 -17.77 -2.57
CA HIS A 190 5.13 -16.97 -3.41
C HIS A 190 5.66 -15.69 -2.76
N VAL A 191 5.13 -15.29 -1.60
CA VAL A 191 5.48 -14.02 -0.92
C VAL A 191 6.98 -13.87 -0.69
N LYS A 192 7.68 -14.94 -0.26
CA LYS A 192 9.12 -14.90 0.01
C LYS A 192 9.93 -14.57 -1.25
N ASP A 193 9.56 -15.20 -2.36
CA ASP A 193 10.26 -15.04 -3.63
C ASP A 193 9.98 -13.67 -4.23
N PHE A 194 8.72 -13.22 -4.19
CA PHE A 194 8.34 -11.88 -4.59
C PHE A 194 9.10 -10.79 -3.81
N ILE A 195 9.15 -10.89 -2.48
CA ILE A 195 9.93 -9.94 -1.66
C ILE A 195 11.43 -9.99 -2.00
N SER A 196 11.96 -11.16 -2.37
CA SER A 196 13.36 -11.31 -2.75
C SER A 196 13.66 -10.60 -4.07
N ASP A 197 12.77 -10.64 -5.05
CA ASP A 197 12.91 -9.89 -6.31
C ASP A 197 12.80 -8.38 -6.09
N VAL A 198 11.84 -7.93 -5.27
CA VAL A 198 11.73 -6.50 -4.91
C VAL A 198 13.00 -6.02 -4.21
N LYS A 199 13.61 -6.85 -3.35
CA LYS A 199 14.91 -6.54 -2.74
C LYS A 199 16.05 -6.48 -3.77
N ALA A 200 16.00 -7.31 -4.81
CA ALA A 200 16.97 -7.24 -5.89
C ALA A 200 16.88 -5.92 -6.65
N LEU A 201 15.68 -5.38 -6.88
CA LEU A 201 15.49 -4.05 -7.44
C LEU A 201 16.09 -2.95 -6.55
N VAL A 202 15.82 -3.00 -5.25
CA VAL A 202 16.38 -2.03 -4.28
C VAL A 202 17.89 -2.13 -4.18
N LYS A 203 18.49 -3.29 -4.43
CA LYS A 203 19.95 -3.42 -4.47
C LYS A 203 20.56 -2.64 -5.64
N ILE A 204 19.85 -2.51 -6.76
CA ILE A 204 20.32 -1.79 -7.96
C ILE A 204 20.26 -0.29 -7.71
N GLU A 205 19.12 0.21 -7.25
CA GLU A 205 18.94 1.61 -6.85
C GLU A 205 18.33 1.65 -5.46
N PRO A 206 19.15 1.84 -4.41
CA PRO A 206 18.69 1.88 -3.04
C PRO A 206 17.56 2.87 -2.83
N LYS A 207 17.55 4.04 -3.49
CA LYS A 207 16.55 5.09 -3.23
C LYS A 207 15.24 4.90 -4.01
N SER A 208 15.13 3.85 -4.81
CA SER A 208 13.98 3.60 -5.71
C SER A 208 12.62 3.62 -5.00
N LEU A 209 12.55 3.12 -3.77
CA LEU A 209 11.29 3.03 -3.02
C LEU A 209 10.97 4.25 -2.14
N CYS A 210 11.81 5.28 -2.12
CA CYS A 210 11.50 6.53 -1.39
C CYS A 210 10.23 7.21 -1.93
N VAL A 211 9.84 6.89 -3.16
CA VAL A 211 8.60 7.36 -3.78
C VAL A 211 7.35 6.77 -3.13
N LEU A 212 7.47 5.58 -2.51
CA LEU A 212 6.43 4.94 -1.70
C LEU A 212 6.55 5.33 -0.23
N GLU A 213 7.77 5.51 0.30
CA GLU A 213 7.99 5.85 1.71
C GLU A 213 7.31 7.16 2.14
N LEU A 214 7.15 8.11 1.22
CA LEU A 214 6.42 9.35 1.52
C LEU A 214 4.96 9.08 1.93
N ASN A 215 4.38 7.96 1.44
CA ASN A 215 3.03 7.50 1.74
C ASN A 215 3.04 6.26 2.66
N ASN A 216 3.94 6.24 3.65
CA ASN A 216 4.11 5.16 4.64
C ASN A 216 4.69 3.84 4.08
N GLY A 217 5.27 3.86 2.88
CA GLY A 217 5.92 2.69 2.29
C GLY A 217 4.93 1.71 1.67
N ILE A 218 5.31 0.43 1.64
CA ILE A 218 4.44 -0.66 1.17
C ILE A 218 3.67 -1.19 2.37
N LEU A 219 2.34 -1.05 2.35
CA LEU A 219 1.50 -1.61 3.40
C LEU A 219 1.16 -3.05 3.04
N MET A 220 1.28 -3.97 4.00
CA MET A 220 0.97 -5.39 3.78
C MET A 220 -0.08 -5.89 4.74
N ARG A 221 -1.00 -6.72 4.26
CA ARG A 221 -2.11 -7.25 5.05
C ARG A 221 -2.40 -8.70 4.69
N TYR A 222 -2.54 -9.57 5.68
CA TYR A 222 -2.94 -10.95 5.42
C TYR A 222 -4.42 -11.02 5.06
N VAL A 223 -4.72 -11.77 4.02
CA VAL A 223 -6.09 -11.99 3.56
C VAL A 223 -6.36 -13.48 3.49
N THR A 224 -7.51 -13.89 4.00
CA THR A 224 -7.97 -15.28 3.94
C THR A 224 -8.64 -15.60 2.61
N SER A 225 -8.74 -16.90 2.30
CA SER A 225 -9.56 -17.38 1.19
C SER A 225 -11.03 -17.00 1.35
N SER A 226 -11.73 -16.82 0.23
CA SER A 226 -13.15 -16.46 0.17
C SER A 226 -13.91 -17.41 -0.76
N PRO A 227 -15.15 -17.82 -0.40
CA PRO A 227 -16.01 -18.63 -1.27
C PRO A 227 -16.70 -17.80 -2.37
N ALA A 228 -16.53 -16.47 -2.40
CA ALA A 228 -17.11 -15.62 -3.44
C ALA A 228 -16.56 -16.00 -4.83
N PHE A 229 -17.39 -15.87 -5.88
CA PHE A 229 -16.99 -16.32 -7.23
C PHE A 229 -15.76 -15.60 -7.79
N LEU A 230 -15.63 -14.30 -7.50
CA LEU A 230 -14.44 -13.49 -7.82
C LEU A 230 -13.59 -13.24 -6.55
N GLY A 231 -13.64 -14.17 -5.61
CA GLY A 231 -12.86 -14.18 -4.38
C GLY A 231 -11.50 -14.85 -4.55
N LYS A 232 -10.62 -14.64 -3.57
CA LYS A 232 -9.31 -15.30 -3.50
C LYS A 232 -9.48 -16.74 -3.05
N GLU A 233 -8.93 -17.71 -3.78
CA GLU A 233 -9.06 -19.13 -3.41
C GLU A 233 -8.17 -19.54 -2.23
N GLU A 234 -7.02 -18.88 -2.12
CA GLU A 234 -5.99 -19.21 -1.15
C GLU A 234 -5.64 -17.98 -0.30
N ARG A 235 -4.98 -18.26 0.82
CA ARG A 235 -4.48 -17.21 1.69
C ARG A 235 -3.41 -16.42 0.95
N ALA A 236 -3.45 -15.11 1.09
CA ALA A 236 -2.56 -14.20 0.40
C ALA A 236 -2.06 -13.11 1.34
N LEU A 237 -1.02 -12.41 0.90
CA LEU A 237 -0.62 -11.13 1.45
C LEU A 237 -0.97 -10.06 0.41
N ASP A 238 -1.83 -9.11 0.80
CA ASP A 238 -2.08 -7.91 0.02
C ASP A 238 -0.89 -6.97 0.19
N PHE A 239 -0.45 -6.35 -0.90
CA PHE A 239 0.55 -5.28 -0.94
C PHE A 239 -0.13 -4.04 -1.50
N ASP A 240 -0.25 -2.98 -0.70
CA ASP A 240 -0.73 -1.68 -1.14
C ASP A 240 0.48 -0.75 -1.39
N LEU A 241 0.54 -0.19 -2.60
CA LEU A 241 1.56 0.76 -3.05
C LEU A 241 0.86 2.10 -3.33
N THR A 242 1.09 3.09 -2.48
CA THR A 242 0.57 4.45 -2.68
C THR A 242 1.68 5.35 -3.19
N TYR A 243 1.46 6.02 -4.31
CA TYR A 243 2.46 6.87 -4.95
C TYR A 243 1.87 8.12 -5.59
N TYR A 244 2.75 9.08 -5.86
CA TYR A 244 2.46 10.33 -6.53
C TYR A 244 1.72 10.11 -7.86
N ARG A 245 0.72 10.95 -8.12
CA ARG A 245 0.10 11.13 -9.43
C ARG A 245 0.04 12.62 -9.75
N SER A 246 0.39 13.02 -10.96
CA SER A 246 0.21 14.40 -11.40
C SER A 246 -1.28 14.72 -11.58
N LYS A 247 -1.72 15.88 -11.07
CA LYS A 247 -3.11 16.35 -11.22
C LYS A 247 -3.30 17.10 -12.55
N ASP A 248 -2.27 17.81 -12.98
CA ASP A 248 -2.35 18.75 -14.12
C ASP A 248 -2.01 18.07 -15.45
N ASP A 249 -1.11 17.08 -15.44
CA ASP A 249 -0.70 16.36 -16.64
C ASP A 249 -0.52 14.85 -16.35
N PRO A 250 -1.48 14.00 -16.73
CA PRO A 250 -1.40 12.55 -16.56
C PRO A 250 -0.20 11.90 -17.28
N LEU A 251 0.39 12.59 -18.27
CA LEU A 251 1.56 12.12 -19.00
C LEU A 251 2.88 12.57 -18.35
N THR A 252 2.84 13.01 -17.09
CA THR A 252 4.03 13.28 -16.29
C THR A 252 4.48 11.99 -15.60
N PRO A 253 5.64 11.41 -16.00
CA PRO A 253 6.18 10.25 -15.32
C PRO A 253 6.53 10.57 -13.88
N ARG A 254 6.39 9.58 -12.99
CA ARG A 254 6.88 9.71 -11.61
C ARG A 254 8.37 9.35 -11.54
N LEU A 255 9.05 9.85 -10.53
CA LEU A 255 10.39 9.42 -10.18
C LEU A 255 10.40 7.91 -9.96
N TYR A 256 11.37 7.22 -10.57
CA TYR A 256 11.45 5.74 -10.54
C TYR A 256 10.16 5.04 -11.02
N GLU A 257 9.49 5.63 -12.02
CA GLU A 257 8.35 5.03 -12.75
C GLU A 257 8.61 3.54 -13.04
N ASP A 258 9.76 3.25 -13.64
CA ASP A 258 10.21 1.93 -14.03
C ASP A 258 10.32 0.92 -12.88
N TYR A 259 10.79 1.33 -11.71
CA TYR A 259 10.85 0.44 -10.54
C TYR A 259 9.45 0.07 -10.04
N ILE A 260 8.53 1.03 -10.00
CA ILE A 260 7.16 0.78 -9.55
C ILE A 260 6.41 -0.08 -10.57
N GLU A 261 6.50 0.24 -11.86
CA GLU A 261 5.89 -0.55 -12.93
C GLU A 261 6.46 -1.98 -12.96
N GLU A 262 7.76 -2.16 -12.72
CA GLU A 262 8.35 -3.50 -12.67
C GLU A 262 7.84 -4.32 -11.48
N ILE A 263 7.65 -3.70 -10.30
CA ILE A 263 7.05 -4.36 -9.14
C ILE A 263 5.60 -4.79 -9.45
N GLU A 264 4.82 -3.91 -10.06
CA GLU A 264 3.44 -4.19 -10.46
C GLU A 264 3.39 -5.35 -11.48
N GLN A 265 4.21 -5.31 -12.52
CA GLN A 265 4.26 -6.37 -13.55
C GLN A 265 4.83 -7.68 -13.01
N MET A 266 5.85 -7.66 -12.14
CA MET A 266 6.34 -8.87 -11.47
C MET A 266 5.23 -9.54 -10.67
N ALA A 267 4.51 -8.77 -9.86
CA ALA A 267 3.39 -9.30 -9.09
C ALA A 267 2.35 -9.96 -10.01
N LEU A 268 1.86 -9.21 -11.00
CA LEU A 268 0.73 -9.63 -11.83
C LEU A 268 1.08 -10.74 -12.83
N LEU A 269 2.27 -10.69 -13.44
CA LEU A 269 2.67 -11.56 -14.56
C LEU A 269 3.57 -12.71 -14.10
N LYS A 270 4.56 -12.47 -13.24
CA LYS A 270 5.49 -13.52 -12.76
C LYS A 270 4.87 -14.34 -11.63
N TYR A 271 4.20 -13.68 -10.67
CA TYR A 271 3.65 -14.34 -9.48
C TYR A 271 2.15 -14.58 -9.54
N ASN A 272 1.53 -14.31 -10.69
CA ASN A 272 0.10 -14.48 -10.93
C ASN A 272 -0.78 -13.81 -9.84
N ALA A 273 -0.35 -12.66 -9.32
CA ALA A 273 -1.08 -11.96 -8.29
C ALA A 273 -2.50 -11.61 -8.73
N LEU A 274 -3.42 -11.57 -7.78
CA LEU A 274 -4.76 -11.06 -8.00
C LEU A 274 -4.79 -9.55 -7.74
N PRO A 275 -5.26 -8.73 -8.70
CA PRO A 275 -5.42 -7.30 -8.46
C PRO A 275 -6.60 -7.05 -7.52
N HIS A 276 -6.49 -6.00 -6.70
CA HIS A 276 -7.63 -5.44 -6.01
C HIS A 276 -8.54 -4.70 -6.99
N TRP A 277 -9.81 -5.09 -7.08
CA TRP A 277 -10.78 -4.55 -8.04
C TRP A 277 -10.96 -3.02 -7.98
N GLY A 278 -10.87 -2.41 -6.80
CA GLY A 278 -11.04 -0.96 -6.63
C GLY A 278 -9.75 -0.13 -6.54
N LYS A 279 -8.58 -0.72 -6.74
CA LYS A 279 -7.26 -0.07 -6.52
C LYS A 279 -6.24 -0.49 -7.58
N ASN A 280 -6.65 -0.46 -8.84
CA ASN A 280 -5.80 -0.87 -9.97
C ASN A 280 -6.22 -0.15 -11.25
N ARG A 281 -5.38 -0.32 -12.27
CA ARG A 281 -5.55 0.22 -13.63
C ARG A 281 -5.72 -0.93 -14.63
N ASN A 282 -6.08 -0.60 -15.86
CA ASN A 282 -6.46 -1.57 -16.89
C ASN A 282 -5.45 -2.71 -17.09
N ILE A 283 -4.14 -2.42 -17.04
CA ILE A 283 -3.09 -3.46 -17.18
C ILE A 283 -3.25 -4.62 -16.19
N ALA A 284 -3.78 -4.35 -14.99
CA ALA A 284 -3.93 -5.37 -13.97
C ALA A 284 -5.12 -6.29 -14.23
N PHE A 285 -6.09 -5.80 -15.02
CA PHE A 285 -7.30 -6.52 -15.36
C PHE A 285 -7.20 -7.28 -16.68
N ASP A 286 -6.08 -7.18 -17.41
CA ASP A 286 -5.91 -7.91 -18.65
C ASP A 286 -5.89 -9.42 -18.42
N GLY A 287 -6.86 -10.12 -19.04
CA GLY A 287 -7.09 -11.55 -18.84
C GLY A 287 -7.41 -11.97 -17.39
N VAL A 288 -7.69 -11.02 -16.48
CA VAL A 288 -7.80 -11.29 -15.03
C VAL A 288 -8.89 -12.30 -14.70
N ILE A 289 -9.97 -12.31 -15.47
CA ILE A 289 -11.10 -13.22 -15.23
C ILE A 289 -10.67 -14.69 -15.27
N LYS A 290 -9.63 -15.02 -16.04
CA LYS A 290 -9.06 -16.36 -16.17
C LYS A 290 -8.32 -16.80 -14.89
N LYS A 291 -7.96 -15.86 -14.01
CA LYS A 291 -7.32 -16.14 -12.71
C LYS A 291 -8.34 -16.62 -11.65
N TYR A 292 -9.64 -16.50 -11.91
CA TYR A 292 -10.70 -16.93 -10.98
C TYR A 292 -11.35 -18.23 -11.44
N LYS A 293 -11.17 -19.31 -10.68
CA LYS A 293 -11.75 -20.63 -10.98
C LYS A 293 -13.26 -20.60 -11.17
N ASN A 294 -13.95 -19.78 -10.38
CA ASN A 294 -15.42 -19.68 -10.38
C ASN A 294 -15.94 -18.54 -11.27
N ALA A 295 -15.12 -17.96 -12.14
CA ALA A 295 -15.53 -16.92 -13.07
C ALA A 295 -16.75 -17.31 -13.93
N ASN A 296 -16.78 -18.54 -14.45
CA ASN A 296 -17.91 -19.01 -15.26
C ASN A 296 -19.22 -19.06 -14.47
N LEU A 297 -19.17 -19.36 -13.17
CA LEU A 297 -20.35 -19.32 -12.30
C LEU A 297 -20.79 -17.88 -12.05
N PHE A 298 -19.84 -16.96 -11.83
CA PHE A 298 -20.13 -15.54 -11.75
C PHE A 298 -20.87 -15.03 -13.00
N LEU A 299 -20.38 -15.37 -14.19
CA LEU A 299 -20.98 -14.95 -15.45
C LEU A 299 -22.41 -15.49 -15.63
N LYS A 300 -22.66 -16.76 -15.27
CA LYS A 300 -24.02 -17.34 -15.27
C LYS A 300 -24.98 -16.62 -14.32
N VAL A 301 -24.49 -16.25 -13.13
CA VAL A 301 -25.29 -15.52 -12.15
C VAL A 301 -25.56 -14.10 -12.62
N LYS A 302 -24.56 -13.43 -13.20
CA LYS A 302 -24.72 -12.12 -13.84
C LYS A 302 -25.79 -12.16 -14.94
N GLU A 303 -25.69 -13.09 -15.89
CA GLU A 303 -26.66 -13.24 -16.98
C GLU A 303 -28.08 -13.52 -16.48
N ARG A 304 -28.21 -14.36 -15.45
CA ARG A 304 -29.52 -14.66 -14.85
C ARG A 304 -30.15 -13.46 -14.15
N LEU A 305 -29.36 -12.66 -13.43
CA LEU A 305 -29.85 -11.55 -12.61
C LEU A 305 -29.95 -10.23 -13.38
N ASP A 306 -29.17 -10.07 -14.45
CA ASP A 306 -29.14 -8.89 -15.31
C ASP A 306 -29.11 -9.29 -16.80
N PRO A 307 -30.18 -9.95 -17.32
CA PRO A 307 -30.21 -10.43 -18.70
C PRO A 307 -30.20 -9.30 -19.73
N SER A 308 -30.67 -8.11 -19.36
CA SER A 308 -30.64 -6.90 -20.19
C SER A 308 -29.33 -6.12 -20.10
N GLY A 309 -28.42 -6.50 -19.19
CA GLY A 309 -27.13 -5.82 -19.03
C GLY A 309 -27.22 -4.40 -18.47
N LEU A 310 -28.21 -4.08 -17.63
CA LEU A 310 -28.40 -2.76 -17.02
C LEU A 310 -27.20 -2.30 -16.19
N PHE A 311 -26.46 -3.25 -15.59
CA PHE A 311 -25.26 -2.98 -14.80
C PHE A 311 -23.97 -3.24 -15.58
N SER A 312 -24.07 -3.48 -16.89
CA SER A 312 -22.94 -3.75 -17.75
C SER A 312 -22.55 -2.48 -18.51
N THR A 313 -21.25 -2.27 -18.63
CA THR A 313 -20.61 -1.22 -19.42
C THR A 313 -19.60 -1.88 -20.35
N GLU A 314 -19.17 -1.16 -21.39
CA GLU A 314 -18.10 -1.63 -22.26
C GLU A 314 -16.85 -2.06 -21.46
N TRP A 315 -16.46 -1.26 -20.47
CA TRP A 315 -15.31 -1.56 -19.63
C TRP A 315 -15.51 -2.82 -18.76
N THR A 316 -16.69 -3.02 -18.17
CA THR A 316 -16.94 -4.24 -17.38
C THR A 316 -16.96 -5.49 -18.26
N ASP A 317 -17.43 -5.38 -19.49
CA ASP A 317 -17.42 -6.50 -20.43
C ASP A 317 -16.00 -6.85 -20.88
N GLN A 318 -15.12 -5.84 -21.01
CA GLN A 318 -13.69 -6.03 -21.30
C GLN A 318 -12.97 -6.76 -20.14
N ILE A 319 -13.11 -6.30 -18.89
CA ILE A 319 -12.44 -6.95 -17.74
C ILE A 319 -12.95 -8.36 -17.48
N LEU A 320 -14.23 -8.63 -17.80
CA LEU A 320 -14.85 -9.95 -17.69
C LEU A 320 -14.54 -10.85 -18.90
N GLY A 321 -13.77 -10.37 -19.88
CA GLY A 321 -13.38 -11.14 -21.06
C GLY A 321 -14.55 -11.49 -21.98
N LEU A 322 -15.64 -10.72 -21.93
CA LEU A 322 -16.84 -10.94 -22.74
C LEU A 322 -16.71 -10.28 -24.11
N LYS A 323 -16.14 -9.07 -24.17
CA LYS A 323 -16.01 -8.29 -25.41
C LYS A 323 -14.86 -7.31 -25.34
N GLY A 324 -14.10 -7.20 -26.43
CA GLY A 324 -13.02 -6.22 -26.57
C GLY A 324 -11.80 -6.55 -25.71
N ASN A 325 -10.89 -5.58 -25.62
CA ASN A 325 -9.69 -5.65 -24.79
C ASN A 325 -9.74 -4.56 -23.73
N VAL A 326 -9.28 -4.86 -22.52
CA VAL A 326 -9.18 -3.85 -21.45
C VAL A 326 -8.04 -2.85 -21.70
N THR A 327 -7.01 -3.27 -22.45
CA THR A 327 -5.84 -2.43 -22.71
C THR A 327 -6.16 -1.37 -23.77
N VAL A 328 -5.71 -0.13 -23.52
CA VAL A 328 -5.92 1.00 -24.42
C VAL A 328 -4.55 1.52 -24.86
N VAL A 329 -4.23 1.29 -26.12
CA VAL A 329 -2.95 1.71 -26.73
C VAL A 329 -3.10 3.12 -27.29
N LYS A 330 -2.34 4.05 -26.73
CA LYS A 330 -2.25 5.45 -27.15
C LYS A 330 -0.96 6.07 -26.62
N GLN A 331 -0.60 7.27 -27.08
CA GLN A 331 0.52 8.01 -26.53
C GLN A 331 0.41 8.12 -24.99
N GLY A 332 1.48 7.77 -24.29
CA GLY A 332 1.53 7.81 -22.84
C GLY A 332 0.72 6.74 -22.10
N CYS A 333 0.20 5.71 -22.78
CA CYS A 333 -0.69 4.72 -22.15
C CYS A 333 -0.05 3.93 -21.00
N ALA A 334 1.27 3.75 -21.00
CA ALA A 334 1.94 2.97 -19.95
C ALA A 334 1.99 3.72 -18.61
N LEU A 335 2.26 5.04 -18.65
CA LEU A 335 2.26 5.91 -17.46
C LEU A 335 0.91 5.88 -16.72
N GLU A 336 -0.18 5.76 -17.49
CA GLU A 336 -1.55 5.69 -17.00
C GLU A 336 -2.02 4.25 -16.67
N GLY A 337 -1.14 3.25 -16.78
CA GLY A 337 -1.49 1.85 -16.54
C GLY A 337 -2.59 1.33 -17.48
N LEU A 338 -2.67 1.90 -18.69
CA LEU A 338 -3.63 1.51 -19.73
C LEU A 338 -3.08 0.43 -20.66
N CYS A 339 -1.76 0.36 -20.80
CA CYS A 339 -1.05 -0.62 -21.62
C CYS A 339 0.27 -1.00 -20.95
N ILE A 340 0.84 -2.14 -21.31
CA ILE A 340 2.27 -2.40 -21.11
C ILE A 340 3.02 -1.73 -22.26
N CYS A 341 4.13 -1.04 -21.98
CA CYS A 341 4.83 -0.32 -23.04
C CYS A 341 5.42 -1.28 -24.09
N SER A 342 5.26 -0.95 -25.36
CA SER A 342 5.90 -1.63 -26.50
C SER A 342 6.69 -0.64 -27.35
N GLU A 343 6.27 0.63 -27.36
CA GLU A 343 6.90 1.73 -28.06
C GLU A 343 7.32 2.82 -27.07
N ASP A 344 8.34 3.60 -27.43
CA ASP A 344 8.80 4.71 -26.62
C ASP A 344 7.72 5.80 -26.47
N SER A 345 6.82 5.93 -27.45
CA SER A 345 5.65 6.82 -27.43
C SER A 345 4.70 6.57 -26.24
N HIS A 346 4.72 5.36 -25.67
CA HIS A 346 3.90 4.99 -24.51
C HIS A 346 4.44 5.55 -23.19
N CYS A 347 5.69 6.04 -23.17
CA CYS A 347 6.43 6.39 -21.96
C CYS A 347 6.78 7.87 -21.79
N ALA A 348 6.28 8.77 -22.65
CA ALA A 348 6.68 10.20 -22.69
C ALA A 348 8.16 10.42 -23.06
N PRO A 349 8.55 10.12 -24.31
CA PRO A 349 9.94 10.25 -24.78
C PRO A 349 10.43 11.71 -24.77
N ASN A 350 9.52 12.66 -24.95
CA ASN A 350 9.78 14.10 -24.82
C ASN A 350 10.20 14.53 -23.40
N LYS A 351 9.99 13.70 -22.39
CA LYS A 351 10.44 13.89 -21.01
C LYS A 351 11.63 12.99 -20.64
N GLY A 352 12.24 12.33 -21.63
CA GLY A 352 13.38 11.44 -21.44
C GLY A 352 13.04 10.04 -20.92
N TYR A 353 11.79 9.59 -21.08
CA TYR A 353 11.36 8.25 -20.65
C TYR A 353 11.05 7.38 -21.86
N LEU A 354 11.70 6.22 -21.92
CA LEU A 354 11.63 5.29 -23.05
C LEU A 354 11.20 3.90 -22.56
N CYS A 355 10.62 3.10 -23.45
CA CYS A 355 10.16 1.76 -23.12
C CYS A 355 11.35 0.79 -23.09
N ARG A 356 11.66 0.23 -21.92
CA ARG A 356 12.82 -0.66 -21.72
C ARG A 356 12.43 -1.94 -21.00
N PRO A 357 13.23 -3.02 -21.11
CA PRO A 357 13.05 -4.20 -20.28
C PRO A 357 13.17 -3.87 -18.79
N GLY A 358 12.50 -4.67 -17.94
CA GLY A 358 12.73 -4.65 -16.49
C GLY A 358 14.19 -5.01 -16.13
N LYS A 359 14.62 -4.58 -14.95
CA LYS A 359 15.99 -4.74 -14.44
C LYS A 359 16.23 -6.10 -13.80
N VAL A 360 15.25 -6.65 -13.09
CA VAL A 360 15.27 -7.95 -12.43
C VAL A 360 14.36 -8.93 -13.17
N TYR A 361 13.15 -8.50 -13.50
CA TYR A 361 12.22 -9.25 -14.33
C TYR A 361 12.26 -8.71 -15.76
N SER A 362 13.18 -9.23 -16.55
CA SER A 362 13.46 -8.76 -17.93
C SER A 362 12.30 -8.90 -18.90
N ALA A 363 11.29 -9.72 -18.60
CA ALA A 363 10.06 -9.81 -19.38
C ALA A 363 9.10 -8.65 -19.12
N ALA A 364 9.27 -7.89 -18.02
CA ALA A 364 8.56 -6.63 -17.82
C ALA A 364 8.97 -5.61 -18.89
N ARG A 365 8.05 -4.73 -19.25
CA ARG A 365 8.33 -3.58 -20.12
C ARG A 365 7.91 -2.32 -19.40
N VAL A 366 8.87 -1.46 -19.11
CA VAL A 366 8.72 -0.35 -18.17
C VAL A 366 9.25 0.96 -18.74
N CYS A 367 8.64 2.07 -18.32
CA CYS A 367 9.00 3.41 -18.71
C CYS A 367 10.21 3.89 -17.90
N THR A 368 11.39 3.75 -18.49
CA THR A 368 12.67 4.05 -17.86
C THR A 368 13.15 5.42 -18.28
N ARG A 369 13.52 6.24 -17.30
CA ARG A 369 14.22 7.50 -17.57
C ARG A 369 15.60 7.17 -18.13
N VAL A 370 15.87 7.61 -19.36
CA VAL A 370 17.19 7.54 -19.94
C VAL A 370 17.86 8.89 -19.75
N SER A 371 19.11 8.88 -19.29
CA SER A 371 19.94 10.09 -19.32
C SER A 371 20.13 10.49 -20.78
N ALA A 372 20.00 11.78 -21.07
CA ALA A 372 20.47 12.34 -22.33
C ALA A 372 22.00 12.23 -22.42
#